data_AF-A0A7S3MCJ2-F1
#
_entry.id   AF-A0A7S3MCJ2-F1
#
_cell.length_a   1.000
_cell.length_b   1.000
_cell.length_c   1.000
_cell.angle_alpha   90.00
_cell.angle_beta   90.00
_cell.angle_gamma   90.00
#
_symmetry.space_group_name_H-M   'P 1'
#
loop_
_entity.id
_entity.type
_entity.pdbx_description
1 polymer ?
#
loop_
_entity_poly.entity_id
_entity_poly.type
_entity_poly.pdbx_seq_one_letter_code
_entity_poly.pdbx_strand_id
1 'polypeptide(L)'
;IDLTDDNEEEREYAHDSGDFILQQYANFVNSDSLWFVEAKSLLTGGPIRLKTDRVRLKHMNTGRYLLVTTTESLNEETGEMEETIILTTTHKANMPGTLLTVNEVNGSSKYLTYGKALQIGYDGMWVQRGEITDNKSYFATGTQDKTAALNLIIHRYTCVTVGIEAEEEHEENATANAPISKEPQDVYVGLAARGYLRKYHNMTVIPRNDSISTVWPTATRSDMEFFRGVVQKVVNFSQGFPISSKDVQLGIDKADAVVRVQRQNLLREQDTLEVVLRMINKLIPITEKLEHMRRTTTTKRKKSVRSDEEQQMVAMGQLVLSKCFNLLYYSILDNQENQIYVADHMPVLLAHLGTQPLAGKCVTEMLSKNIELQETKIGD
;
A
#
# COMPACT_ATOMS: atom_id res chain seq x y z
N ILE A 1 -27.58 -15.38 -5.39
CA ILE A 1 -26.52 -14.40 -5.15
C ILE A 1 -26.86 -13.26 -6.09
N ASP A 2 -27.63 -12.30 -5.60
CA ASP A 2 -27.96 -11.09 -6.34
C ASP A 2 -26.67 -10.31 -6.56
N LEU A 3 -26.34 -10.00 -7.81
CA LEU A 3 -25.14 -9.25 -8.21
C LEU A 3 -25.42 -7.74 -8.33
N THR A 4 -26.54 -7.27 -7.79
CA THR A 4 -26.98 -5.86 -7.91
C THR A 4 -26.60 -4.99 -6.72
N ASP A 5 -26.18 -5.55 -5.58
CA ASP A 5 -25.96 -4.80 -4.34
C ASP A 5 -24.54 -4.20 -4.21
N ASP A 6 -23.53 -4.79 -4.85
CA ASP A 6 -22.13 -4.32 -4.74
C ASP A 6 -21.88 -2.92 -5.36
N ASN A 7 -22.83 -2.38 -6.13
CA ASN A 7 -22.69 -1.07 -6.78
C ASN A 7 -23.16 0.11 -5.91
N GLU A 8 -24.00 -0.11 -4.90
CA GLU A 8 -24.51 0.99 -4.06
C GLU A 8 -23.48 1.41 -3.00
N GLU A 9 -22.80 0.47 -2.35
CA GLU A 9 -21.72 0.78 -1.39
C GLU A 9 -20.52 1.50 -2.05
N GLU A 10 -20.25 1.26 -3.34
CA GLU A 10 -19.15 1.95 -4.05
C GLU A 10 -19.45 3.42 -4.35
N ARG A 11 -20.73 3.82 -4.45
CA ARG A 11 -21.12 5.22 -4.76
C ARG A 11 -21.11 6.12 -3.53
N GLU A 12 -21.28 5.56 -2.34
CA GLU A 12 -21.37 6.34 -1.09
C GLU A 12 -20.06 7.08 -0.75
N TYR A 13 -18.93 6.69 -1.36
CA TYR A 13 -17.62 7.28 -1.11
C TYR A 13 -17.02 8.06 -2.29
N ALA A 14 -17.73 8.19 -3.41
CA ALA A 14 -17.23 8.99 -4.53
C ALA A 14 -17.32 10.48 -4.16
N HIS A 15 -16.18 11.17 -4.13
CA HIS A 15 -16.18 12.61 -3.92
C HIS A 15 -16.88 13.29 -5.11
N ASP A 16 -17.65 14.35 -4.87
CA ASP A 16 -18.39 15.07 -5.93
C ASP A 16 -17.45 15.57 -7.04
N SER A 17 -16.20 15.86 -6.69
CA SER A 17 -15.13 16.28 -7.61
C SER A 17 -14.28 15.13 -8.20
N GLY A 18 -14.57 13.88 -7.85
CA GLY A 18 -13.82 12.68 -8.24
C GLY A 18 -12.69 12.29 -7.28
N ASP A 19 -12.16 11.08 -7.47
CA ASP A 19 -11.18 10.44 -6.58
C ASP A 19 -9.72 10.60 -7.07
N PHE A 20 -9.52 11.26 -8.21
CA PHE A 20 -8.21 11.39 -8.83
C PHE A 20 -7.57 12.74 -8.48
N ILE A 21 -6.69 12.70 -7.48
CA ILE A 21 -5.95 13.87 -6.98
C ILE A 21 -4.53 13.87 -7.56
N LEU A 22 -4.14 15.00 -8.14
CA LEU A 22 -2.81 15.21 -8.67
C LEU A 22 -1.96 16.02 -7.69
N GLN A 23 -0.77 15.51 -7.39
CA GLN A 23 0.21 16.16 -6.52
C GLN A 23 1.40 16.67 -7.33
N GLN A 24 2.09 17.69 -6.80
CA GLN A 24 3.33 18.17 -7.39
C GLN A 24 4.39 17.08 -7.32
N TYR A 25 5.15 16.90 -8.41
CA TYR A 25 6.25 15.94 -8.46
C TYR A 25 7.29 16.27 -7.38
N ALA A 26 7.58 15.31 -6.51
CA ALA A 26 8.62 15.39 -5.48
C ALA A 26 9.87 14.62 -5.92
N ASN A 27 10.99 14.85 -5.24
CA ASN A 27 12.25 14.14 -5.52
C ASN A 27 12.19 12.64 -5.20
N PHE A 28 11.16 12.19 -4.50
CA PHE A 28 10.89 10.78 -4.22
C PHE A 28 9.58 10.37 -4.88
N VAL A 29 9.55 9.14 -5.41
CA VAL A 29 8.35 8.59 -6.03
C VAL A 29 7.55 7.86 -4.95
N ASN A 30 6.43 8.45 -4.55
CA ASN A 30 5.40 7.76 -3.76
C ASN A 30 4.76 6.66 -4.62
N SER A 31 4.61 5.45 -4.07
CA SER A 31 3.98 4.32 -4.74
C SER A 31 2.50 4.54 -5.11
N ASP A 32 1.80 5.48 -4.47
CA ASP A 32 0.45 5.90 -4.86
C ASP A 32 0.40 6.66 -6.19
N SER A 33 1.56 7.15 -6.65
CA SER A 33 1.70 7.77 -7.97
C SER A 33 2.01 6.75 -9.07
N LEU A 34 2.04 5.45 -8.75
CA LEU A 34 2.39 4.39 -9.70
C LEU A 34 1.14 3.75 -10.33
N TRP A 35 1.17 3.66 -11.64
CA TRP A 35 0.08 3.12 -12.46
C TRP A 35 0.62 2.10 -13.44
N PHE A 36 -0.07 0.97 -13.56
CA PHE A 36 0.14 0.07 -14.68
C PHE A 36 -0.55 0.63 -15.92
N VAL A 37 0.15 0.61 -17.04
CA VAL A 37 -0.42 0.92 -18.35
C VAL A 37 -0.72 -0.41 -19.05
N GLU A 38 -2.01 -0.76 -19.12
CA GLU A 38 -2.47 -2.01 -19.72
C GLU A 38 -3.07 -1.71 -21.10
N ALA A 39 -2.76 -2.53 -22.11
CA ALA A 39 -3.42 -2.43 -23.41
C ALA A 39 -4.89 -2.86 -23.33
N LYS A 40 -5.69 -2.51 -24.34
CA LYS A 40 -7.09 -2.95 -24.44
C LYS A 40 -7.25 -4.48 -24.30
N SER A 41 -6.34 -5.25 -24.90
CA SER A 41 -6.28 -6.72 -24.77
C SER A 41 -5.53 -7.11 -23.50
N LEU A 42 -6.21 -7.82 -22.60
CA LEU A 42 -5.62 -8.33 -21.36
C LEU A 42 -4.76 -9.60 -21.57
N LEU A 43 -4.90 -10.26 -22.73
CA LEU A 43 -4.23 -11.53 -23.03
C LEU A 43 -2.91 -11.35 -23.76
N THR A 44 -2.71 -10.19 -24.40
CA THR A 44 -1.56 -9.93 -25.27
C THR A 44 -0.88 -8.64 -24.85
N GLY A 45 0.36 -8.74 -24.39
CA GLY A 45 1.23 -7.58 -24.17
C GLY A 45 1.84 -7.04 -25.46
N GLY A 46 2.55 -5.93 -25.37
CA GLY A 46 3.28 -5.34 -26.50
C GLY A 46 3.46 -3.83 -26.37
N PRO A 47 4.15 -3.20 -27.34
CA PRO A 47 4.26 -1.75 -27.39
C PRO A 47 2.91 -1.11 -27.68
N ILE A 48 2.61 0.02 -27.01
CA ILE A 48 1.38 0.78 -27.19
C ILE A 48 1.54 1.72 -28.38
N ARG A 49 0.69 1.58 -29.40
CA ARG A 49 0.65 2.48 -30.56
C ARG A 49 -0.23 3.69 -30.26
N LEU A 50 0.37 4.87 -30.31
CA LEU A 50 -0.37 6.12 -30.10
C LEU A 50 -1.48 6.28 -31.16
N LYS A 51 -2.54 7.03 -30.82
CA LYS A 51 -3.73 7.32 -31.67
C LYS A 51 -4.62 6.13 -32.03
N THR A 52 -4.08 4.91 -32.05
CA THR A 52 -4.80 3.70 -32.49
C THR A 52 -5.17 2.80 -31.32
N ASP A 53 -4.24 2.59 -30.39
CA ASP A 53 -4.49 1.77 -29.22
C ASP A 53 -5.18 2.60 -28.14
N ARG A 54 -6.05 1.91 -27.38
CA ARG A 54 -6.59 2.39 -26.12
C ARG A 54 -5.91 1.65 -24.98
N VAL A 55 -5.72 2.35 -23.87
CA VAL A 55 -5.07 1.82 -22.68
C VAL A 55 -5.99 1.92 -21.48
N ARG A 56 -5.70 1.13 -20.46
CA ARG A 56 -6.23 1.30 -19.12
C ARG A 56 -5.09 1.74 -18.21
N LEU A 57 -5.40 2.64 -17.30
CA LEU A 57 -4.51 3.00 -16.21
C LEU A 57 -5.02 2.34 -14.95
N LYS A 58 -4.23 1.43 -14.38
CA LYS A 58 -4.58 0.71 -13.16
C LYS A 58 -3.67 1.15 -12.03
N HIS A 59 -4.25 1.73 -10.99
CA HIS A 59 -3.51 2.17 -9.82
C HIS A 59 -2.82 0.97 -9.16
N MET A 60 -1.51 1.06 -8.94
CA MET A 60 -0.69 -0.07 -8.52
C MET A 60 -1.12 -0.60 -7.14
N ASN A 61 -1.34 0.30 -6.18
CA ASN A 61 -1.61 -0.08 -4.79
C ASN A 61 -3.03 -0.62 -4.61
N THR A 62 -4.03 0.01 -5.23
CA THR A 62 -5.45 -0.38 -5.06
C THR A 62 -5.92 -1.44 -6.07
N GLY A 63 -5.25 -1.55 -7.22
CA GLY A 63 -5.70 -2.37 -8.34
C GLY A 63 -6.93 -1.82 -9.08
N ARG A 64 -7.40 -0.61 -8.74
CA ARG A 64 -8.52 0.05 -9.41
C ARG A 64 -8.08 0.71 -10.71
N TYR A 65 -8.97 0.76 -11.68
CA TYR A 65 -8.78 1.41 -12.97
C TYR A 65 -9.29 2.84 -12.92
N LEU A 66 -8.56 3.77 -13.54
CA LEU A 66 -9.06 5.11 -13.81
C LEU A 66 -10.30 5.02 -14.70
N LEU A 67 -11.36 5.73 -14.31
CA LEU A 67 -12.66 5.75 -14.96
C LEU A 67 -13.06 7.20 -15.23
N VAL A 68 -13.31 7.53 -16.49
CA VAL A 68 -13.96 8.78 -16.88
C VAL A 68 -15.46 8.52 -16.98
N THR A 69 -16.26 9.26 -16.22
CA THR A 69 -17.72 9.18 -16.24
C THR A 69 -18.33 10.57 -16.38
N THR A 70 -19.57 10.61 -16.82
CA THR A 70 -20.36 11.84 -16.91
C THR A 70 -21.51 11.74 -15.92
N THR A 71 -21.78 12.84 -15.22
CA THR A 71 -22.96 13.01 -14.37
C THR A 71 -23.69 14.28 -14.77
N GLU A 72 -25.02 14.22 -14.84
CA GLU A 72 -25.85 15.40 -15.07
C GLU A 72 -26.45 15.86 -13.74
N SER A 73 -26.30 17.14 -13.41
CA SER A 73 -26.92 17.76 -12.24
C SER A 73 -27.72 18.99 -12.66
N LEU A 74 -28.80 19.30 -11.92
CA LEU A 74 -29.55 20.54 -12.14
C LEU A 74 -28.81 21.68 -11.43
N ASN A 75 -28.36 22.68 -12.16
CA ASN A 75 -27.75 23.86 -11.58
C ASN A 75 -28.84 24.67 -10.85
N GLU A 76 -28.70 24.85 -9.53
CA GLU A 76 -29.74 25.47 -8.69
C GLU A 76 -29.97 26.95 -9.02
N GLU A 77 -28.95 27.64 -9.52
CA GLU A 77 -29.05 29.08 -9.84
C GLU A 77 -29.71 29.32 -11.19
N THR A 78 -29.38 28.50 -12.20
CA THR A 78 -29.89 28.68 -13.57
C THR A 78 -31.12 27.84 -13.88
N GLY A 79 -31.32 26.73 -13.15
CA GLY A 79 -32.32 25.72 -13.45
C GLY A 79 -32.03 24.91 -14.72
N GLU A 80 -30.81 24.99 -15.26
CA GLU A 80 -30.37 24.22 -16.42
C GLU A 80 -29.68 22.92 -16.00
N MET A 81 -29.78 21.88 -16.83
CA MET A 81 -29.02 20.64 -16.63
C MET A 81 -27.57 20.87 -17.05
N GLU A 82 -26.64 20.67 -16.12
CA GLU A 82 -25.21 20.81 -16.32
C GLU A 82 -24.54 19.42 -16.37
N GLU A 83 -23.83 19.17 -17.46
CA GLU A 83 -23.06 17.93 -17.65
C GLU A 83 -21.67 18.09 -17.02
N THR A 84 -21.40 17.34 -15.94
CA THR A 84 -20.11 17.32 -15.26
C THR A 84 -19.35 16.05 -15.60
N ILE A 85 -18.09 16.20 -16.02
CA ILE A 85 -17.21 15.07 -16.34
C ILE A 85 -16.31 14.80 -15.12
N ILE A 86 -16.44 13.60 -14.56
CA ILE A 86 -15.78 13.18 -13.33
C ILE A 86 -14.73 12.10 -13.63
N LEU A 87 -13.57 12.24 -12.99
CA LEU A 87 -12.53 11.20 -12.94
C LEU A 87 -12.59 10.46 -11.61
N THR A 88 -12.94 9.18 -11.66
CA THR A 88 -13.04 8.30 -10.49
C THR A 88 -12.28 7.00 -10.76
N THR A 89 -12.41 6.00 -9.89
CA THR A 89 -11.77 4.71 -10.02
C THR A 89 -12.77 3.56 -9.87
N THR A 90 -12.51 2.43 -10.54
CA THR A 90 -13.37 1.24 -10.44
C THR A 90 -12.55 -0.04 -10.41
N HIS A 91 -13.04 -1.10 -9.75
CA HIS A 91 -12.43 -2.43 -9.84
C HIS A 91 -12.71 -3.13 -11.18
N LYS A 92 -13.67 -2.63 -11.97
CA LYS A 92 -14.18 -3.27 -13.18
C LYS A 92 -13.45 -2.79 -14.44
N ALA A 93 -12.51 -3.59 -14.93
CA ALA A 93 -11.72 -3.29 -16.14
C ALA A 93 -12.55 -3.18 -17.44
N ASN A 94 -13.77 -3.72 -17.47
CA ASN A 94 -14.62 -3.75 -18.65
C ASN A 94 -15.54 -2.53 -18.77
N MET A 95 -15.52 -1.61 -17.80
CA MET A 95 -16.32 -0.39 -17.86
C MET A 95 -15.86 0.50 -19.03
N PRO A 96 -16.77 1.02 -19.89
CA PRO A 96 -16.39 1.76 -21.09
C PRO A 96 -15.41 2.90 -20.85
N GLY A 97 -15.65 3.72 -19.81
CA GLY A 97 -14.81 4.86 -19.44
C GLY A 97 -13.43 4.52 -18.86
N THR A 98 -13.07 3.24 -18.75
CA THR A 98 -11.70 2.83 -18.37
C THR A 98 -10.76 2.73 -19.57
N LEU A 99 -11.28 2.74 -20.80
CA LEU A 99 -10.49 2.62 -22.02
C LEU A 99 -10.13 4.00 -22.57
N LEU A 100 -8.97 4.49 -22.17
CA LEU A 100 -8.49 5.82 -22.46
C LEU A 100 -7.68 5.85 -23.76
N THR A 101 -7.80 6.96 -24.47
CA THR A 101 -6.91 7.34 -25.57
C THR A 101 -5.73 8.14 -25.00
N VAL A 102 -4.54 7.89 -25.54
CA VAL A 102 -3.31 8.62 -25.17
C VAL A 102 -2.74 9.26 -26.42
N ASN A 103 -2.53 10.57 -26.36
CA ASN A 103 -2.07 11.38 -27.47
C ASN A 103 -0.81 12.16 -27.08
N GLU A 104 0.26 12.04 -27.88
CA GLU A 104 1.46 12.86 -27.68
C GLU A 104 1.22 14.28 -28.19
N VAL A 105 1.62 15.25 -27.37
CA VAL A 105 1.52 16.67 -27.70
C VAL A 105 2.65 17.04 -28.64
N ASN A 106 2.33 17.51 -29.84
CA ASN A 106 3.29 17.94 -30.87
C ASN A 106 4.29 16.84 -31.31
N GLY A 107 3.99 15.56 -31.06
CA GLY A 107 4.85 14.43 -31.40
C GLY A 107 4.42 13.67 -32.65
N SER A 108 5.41 13.12 -33.37
CA SER A 108 5.21 12.20 -34.49
C SER A 108 5.47 10.74 -34.10
N SER A 109 5.72 10.45 -32.82
CA SER A 109 6.05 9.10 -32.36
C SER A 109 4.89 8.15 -32.68
N LYS A 110 5.24 6.98 -33.21
CA LYS A 110 4.25 5.93 -33.48
C LYS A 110 3.86 5.16 -32.22
N TYR A 111 4.76 5.10 -31.25
CA TYR A 111 4.61 4.33 -30.03
C TYR A 111 4.73 5.24 -28.81
N LEU A 112 4.11 4.80 -27.70
CA LEU A 112 4.31 5.43 -26.40
C LEU A 112 5.80 5.38 -26.04
N THR A 113 6.39 6.54 -25.80
CA THR A 113 7.80 6.68 -25.43
C THR A 113 7.92 7.33 -24.05
N TYR A 114 9.06 7.09 -23.41
CA TYR A 114 9.35 7.59 -22.07
C TYR A 114 9.54 9.12 -22.06
N GLY A 115 9.02 9.79 -21.03
CA GLY A 115 9.32 11.19 -20.77
C GLY A 115 8.71 12.18 -21.76
N LYS A 116 7.72 11.77 -22.55
CA LYS A 116 7.00 12.66 -23.47
C LYS A 116 5.75 13.25 -22.81
N ALA A 117 5.38 14.46 -23.25
CA ALA A 117 4.14 15.10 -22.85
C ALA A 117 2.95 14.45 -23.58
N LEU A 118 2.00 13.94 -22.80
CA LEU A 118 0.86 13.17 -23.26
C LEU A 118 -0.43 13.80 -22.73
N GLN A 119 -1.48 13.77 -23.54
CA GLN A 119 -2.85 14.07 -23.15
C GLN A 119 -3.63 12.76 -23.12
N ILE A 120 -4.46 12.61 -22.09
CA ILE A 120 -5.31 11.43 -21.90
C ILE A 120 -6.76 11.88 -22.07
N GLY A 121 -7.54 11.07 -22.78
CA GLY A 121 -8.95 11.37 -23.01
C GLY A 121 -9.82 10.15 -23.28
N TYR A 122 -11.12 10.32 -23.13
CA TYR A 122 -12.14 9.30 -23.39
C TYR A 122 -13.28 9.95 -24.16
N ASP A 123 -13.65 9.37 -25.31
CA ASP A 123 -14.80 9.81 -26.12
C ASP A 123 -14.88 11.32 -26.41
N GLY A 124 -13.74 11.93 -26.75
CA GLY A 124 -13.65 13.38 -27.02
C GLY A 124 -13.50 14.25 -25.76
N MET A 125 -13.64 13.68 -24.56
CA MET A 125 -13.37 14.33 -23.29
C MET A 125 -11.89 14.16 -22.91
N TRP A 126 -11.32 15.18 -22.29
CA TRP A 126 -9.91 15.26 -21.87
C TRP A 126 -9.81 15.49 -20.37
N VAL A 127 -8.73 15.03 -19.77
CA VAL A 127 -8.41 15.36 -18.38
C VAL A 127 -7.94 16.81 -18.31
N GLN A 128 -8.48 17.61 -17.40
CA GLN A 128 -8.01 18.96 -17.10
C GLN A 128 -7.73 19.14 -15.60
N ARG A 129 -7.06 20.24 -15.27
CA ARG A 129 -6.83 20.65 -13.87
C ARG A 129 -8.11 21.28 -13.32
N GLY A 130 -8.62 20.73 -12.22
CA GLY A 130 -9.68 21.33 -11.42
C GLY A 130 -9.15 22.26 -10.34
N GLU A 131 -9.91 22.42 -9.27
CA GLU A 131 -9.59 23.32 -8.17
C GLU A 131 -8.33 22.90 -7.40
N ILE A 132 -7.58 23.91 -6.95
CA ILE A 132 -6.36 23.73 -6.17
C ILE A 132 -6.76 23.69 -4.69
N THR A 133 -6.37 22.62 -4.01
CA THR A 133 -6.49 22.44 -2.56
C THR A 133 -5.37 23.18 -1.80
N ASP A 134 -5.53 23.36 -0.50
CA ASP A 134 -4.56 24.04 0.37
C ASP A 134 -3.15 23.42 0.32
N ASN A 135 -3.05 22.11 0.05
CA ASN A 135 -1.80 21.38 -0.04
C ASN A 135 -1.12 21.48 -1.42
N LYS A 136 -1.58 22.39 -2.30
CA LYS A 136 -1.14 22.53 -3.70
C LYS A 136 -1.40 21.30 -4.57
N SER A 137 -2.16 20.32 -4.06
CA SER A 137 -2.79 19.29 -4.89
C SER A 137 -3.98 19.87 -5.63
N TYR A 138 -4.37 19.27 -6.74
CA TYR A 138 -5.57 19.64 -7.47
C TYR A 138 -6.38 18.42 -7.84
N PHE A 139 -7.70 18.56 -7.79
CA PHE A 139 -8.62 17.57 -8.33
C PHE A 139 -8.49 17.57 -9.85
N ALA A 140 -8.59 16.41 -10.48
CA ALA A 140 -8.71 16.33 -11.92
C ALA A 140 -10.19 16.29 -12.32
N THR A 141 -10.56 17.12 -13.28
CA THR A 141 -11.90 17.12 -13.89
C THR A 141 -11.79 16.83 -15.38
N GLY A 142 -12.92 16.60 -16.04
CA GLY A 142 -12.94 16.45 -17.50
C GLY A 142 -13.30 17.75 -18.23
N THR A 143 -12.94 17.84 -19.51
CA THR A 143 -13.31 18.93 -20.41
C THR A 143 -13.49 18.44 -21.83
N GLN A 144 -14.37 19.07 -22.60
CA GLN A 144 -14.44 18.87 -24.05
C GLN A 144 -13.47 19.79 -24.80
N ASP A 145 -12.98 20.86 -24.15
CA ASP A 145 -12.00 21.77 -24.75
C ASP A 145 -10.59 21.18 -24.67
N LYS A 146 -10.09 20.73 -25.81
CA LYS A 146 -8.73 20.21 -25.94
C LYS A 146 -7.64 21.22 -25.54
N THR A 147 -7.90 22.52 -25.63
CA THR A 147 -6.90 23.54 -25.26
C THR A 147 -6.71 23.64 -23.74
N ALA A 148 -7.71 23.23 -22.96
CA ALA A 148 -7.65 23.11 -21.50
C ALA A 148 -7.10 21.75 -21.02
N ALA A 149 -6.84 20.81 -21.94
CA ALA A 149 -6.38 19.47 -21.59
C ALA A 149 -4.99 19.49 -20.94
N LEU A 150 -4.88 18.75 -19.83
CA LEU A 150 -3.67 18.62 -19.04
C LEU A 150 -2.62 17.77 -19.78
N ASN A 151 -1.38 18.28 -19.77
CA ASN A 151 -0.23 17.53 -20.25
C ASN A 151 0.38 16.74 -19.09
N LEU A 152 0.42 15.42 -19.25
CA LEU A 152 0.98 14.47 -18.30
C LEU A 152 2.28 13.90 -18.87
N ILE A 153 3.22 13.57 -17.99
CA ILE A 153 4.44 12.86 -18.38
C ILE A 153 4.39 11.47 -17.74
N ILE A 154 4.44 10.44 -18.58
CA ILE A 154 4.52 9.06 -18.09
C ILE A 154 5.99 8.67 -18.03
N HIS A 155 6.49 8.54 -16.80
CA HIS A 155 7.79 7.97 -16.52
C HIS A 155 7.66 6.47 -16.23
N ARG A 156 8.52 5.68 -16.87
CA ARG A 156 8.75 4.30 -16.46
C ARG A 156 9.34 4.33 -15.05
N TYR A 157 8.74 3.56 -14.16
CA TYR A 157 9.31 3.35 -12.84
C TYR A 157 10.67 2.64 -12.97
N THR A 158 11.73 3.36 -12.64
CA THR A 158 13.06 2.82 -12.38
C THR A 158 13.27 2.86 -10.87
N CYS A 159 13.55 1.70 -10.29
CA CYS A 159 13.90 1.65 -8.87
C CYS A 159 15.18 2.47 -8.68
N VAL A 160 15.24 3.30 -7.65
CA VAL A 160 16.45 4.06 -7.32
C VAL A 160 17.56 3.05 -6.99
N THR A 161 18.45 2.80 -7.95
CA THR A 161 19.66 2.02 -7.70
C THR A 161 20.64 2.93 -6.97
N VAL A 162 20.82 2.66 -5.69
CA VAL A 162 21.76 3.40 -4.86
C VAL A 162 23.19 3.18 -5.34
N GLY A 163 23.92 4.28 -5.53
CA GLY A 163 25.38 4.29 -5.53
C GLY A 163 26.07 4.13 -6.88
N ILE A 164 25.34 4.08 -8.00
CA ILE A 164 25.94 4.47 -9.28
C ILE A 164 25.52 5.91 -9.44
N GLU A 165 26.46 6.83 -9.21
CA GLU A 165 26.30 8.21 -9.63
C GLU A 165 25.65 8.18 -11.01
N ALA A 166 24.46 8.76 -11.10
CA ALA A 166 23.83 9.05 -12.36
C ALA A 166 24.73 10.08 -13.04
N GLU A 167 25.87 9.63 -13.57
CA GLU A 167 26.47 10.27 -14.72
C GLU A 167 25.36 10.24 -15.76
N GLU A 168 24.70 11.38 -15.93
CA GLU A 168 23.67 11.67 -16.93
C GLU A 168 24.20 11.52 -18.38
N GLU A 169 25.34 10.86 -18.57
CA GLU A 169 25.99 10.68 -19.85
C GLU A 169 25.52 9.37 -20.51
N HIS A 170 24.48 9.53 -21.33
CA HIS A 170 24.10 8.67 -22.45
C HIS A 170 23.38 7.34 -22.14
N GLU A 171 22.09 7.45 -21.79
CA GLU A 171 21.11 6.36 -21.96
C GLU A 171 20.98 5.86 -23.42
N GLU A 172 21.53 6.56 -24.42
CA GLU A 172 21.44 6.13 -25.83
C GLU A 172 22.32 4.91 -26.18
N ASN A 173 23.28 4.52 -25.32
CA ASN A 173 24.19 3.40 -25.59
C ASN A 173 24.15 2.28 -24.55
N ALA A 174 23.09 2.21 -23.73
CA ALA A 174 22.83 1.05 -22.88
C ALA A 174 22.52 -0.18 -23.77
N THR A 175 23.57 -0.81 -24.27
CA THR A 175 23.50 -2.07 -25.01
C THR A 175 22.70 -3.07 -24.19
N ALA A 176 21.76 -3.76 -24.85
CA ALA A 176 20.78 -4.69 -24.27
C ALA A 176 21.37 -5.93 -23.54
N ASN A 177 22.66 -5.92 -23.21
CA ASN A 177 23.42 -7.05 -22.67
C ASN A 177 23.89 -6.85 -21.22
N ALA A 178 23.59 -5.71 -20.57
CA ALA A 178 23.81 -5.61 -19.13
C ALA A 178 22.92 -6.65 -18.42
N PRO A 179 23.48 -7.54 -17.57
CA PRO A 179 22.70 -8.56 -16.90
C PRO A 179 21.66 -7.87 -16.03
N ILE A 180 20.40 -7.94 -16.46
CA ILE A 180 19.25 -7.47 -15.71
C ILE A 180 19.36 -8.08 -14.31
N SER A 181 19.43 -7.21 -13.30
CA SER A 181 19.42 -7.63 -11.90
C SER A 181 18.30 -8.66 -11.72
N LYS A 182 18.65 -9.85 -11.20
CA LYS A 182 17.68 -10.92 -10.90
C LYS A 182 16.75 -10.55 -9.74
N GLU A 183 16.97 -9.42 -9.08
CA GLU A 183 16.11 -8.95 -8.00
C GLU A 183 14.76 -8.46 -8.54
N PRO A 184 13.65 -8.83 -7.88
CA PRO A 184 12.38 -8.18 -8.15
C PRO A 184 12.46 -6.69 -7.81
N GLN A 185 11.69 -5.86 -8.51
CA GLN A 185 11.58 -4.45 -8.13
C GLN A 185 10.93 -4.33 -6.75
N ASP A 186 11.42 -3.39 -5.96
CA ASP A 186 11.00 -3.16 -4.57
C ASP A 186 9.48 -3.01 -4.44
N VAL A 187 8.83 -2.29 -5.36
CA VAL A 187 7.37 -2.11 -5.41
C VAL A 187 6.60 -3.43 -5.46
N TYR A 188 7.13 -4.46 -6.12
CA TYR A 188 6.48 -5.77 -6.17
C TYR A 188 6.73 -6.58 -4.89
N VAL A 189 7.85 -6.33 -4.20
CA VAL A 189 8.14 -6.96 -2.91
C VAL A 189 7.13 -6.53 -1.87
N GLY A 190 6.85 -5.23 -1.75
CA GLY A 190 5.85 -4.74 -0.80
C GLY A 190 4.43 -5.21 -1.14
N LEU A 191 4.03 -5.21 -2.42
CA LEU A 191 2.73 -5.75 -2.85
C LEU A 191 2.58 -7.24 -2.51
N ALA A 192 3.64 -8.04 -2.74
CA ALA A 192 3.64 -9.45 -2.40
C ALA A 192 3.58 -9.66 -0.88
N ALA A 193 4.36 -8.88 -0.11
CA ALA A 193 4.34 -8.91 1.36
C ALA A 193 2.93 -8.65 1.89
N ARG A 194 2.27 -7.58 1.43
CA ARG A 194 0.88 -7.28 1.75
C ARG A 194 -0.07 -8.43 1.41
N GLY A 195 0.05 -9.00 0.22
CA GLY A 195 -0.79 -10.13 -0.21
C GLY A 195 -0.68 -11.33 0.74
N TYR A 196 0.55 -11.72 1.10
CA TYR A 196 0.77 -12.81 2.04
C TYR A 196 0.28 -12.48 3.45
N LEU A 197 0.56 -11.28 3.98
CA LEU A 197 0.11 -10.89 5.31
C LEU A 197 -1.42 -10.80 5.37
N ARG A 198 -2.09 -10.33 4.31
CA ARG A 198 -3.55 -10.29 4.22
C ARG A 198 -4.16 -11.70 4.22
N LYS A 199 -3.53 -12.66 3.53
CA LYS A 199 -3.92 -14.09 3.63
C LYS A 199 -3.91 -14.55 5.09
N TYR A 200 -2.82 -14.30 5.83
CA TYR A 200 -2.71 -14.72 7.23
C TYR A 200 -3.66 -13.97 8.17
N HIS A 201 -3.87 -12.68 7.95
CA HIS A 201 -4.89 -11.90 8.65
C HIS A 201 -6.30 -12.53 8.51
N ASN A 202 -6.66 -12.92 7.28
CA ASN A 202 -7.96 -13.51 6.97
C ASN A 202 -8.09 -14.92 7.57
N MET A 203 -6.99 -15.67 7.64
CA MET A 203 -6.96 -16.98 8.31
C MET A 203 -7.04 -16.88 9.84
N THR A 204 -6.63 -15.75 10.44
CA THR A 204 -6.71 -15.55 11.90
C THR A 204 -8.15 -15.55 12.37
N VAL A 205 -8.49 -16.48 13.25
CA VAL A 205 -9.78 -16.57 13.94
C VAL A 205 -9.51 -16.63 15.44
N ILE A 206 -10.22 -15.80 16.21
CA ILE A 206 -10.19 -15.86 17.67
C ILE A 206 -11.38 -16.71 18.12
N PRO A 207 -11.15 -17.98 18.51
CA PRO A 207 -12.25 -18.85 18.89
C PRO A 207 -12.87 -18.39 20.21
N ARG A 208 -14.20 -18.42 20.28
CA ARG A 208 -14.96 -18.21 21.52
C ARG A 208 -14.93 -19.44 22.43
N ASN A 209 -14.71 -20.62 21.85
CA ASN A 209 -14.68 -21.90 22.56
C ASN A 209 -13.23 -22.32 22.84
N ASP A 210 -12.99 -22.89 24.02
CA ASP A 210 -11.65 -23.31 24.44
C ASP A 210 -11.18 -24.62 23.80
N SER A 211 -12.02 -25.27 22.97
CA SER A 211 -11.69 -26.52 22.29
C SER A 211 -10.81 -26.37 21.04
N ILE A 212 -10.42 -25.15 20.67
CA ILE A 212 -9.64 -24.87 19.45
C ILE A 212 -8.21 -24.51 19.85
N SER A 213 -7.24 -25.28 19.36
CA SER A 213 -5.82 -25.15 19.71
C SER A 213 -5.00 -24.23 18.80
N THR A 214 -5.63 -23.59 17.80
CA THR A 214 -4.94 -22.79 16.76
C THR A 214 -5.67 -21.49 16.47
N VAL A 215 -4.91 -20.43 16.16
CA VAL A 215 -5.48 -19.18 15.63
C VAL A 215 -5.74 -19.24 14.13
N TRP A 216 -5.25 -20.28 13.43
CA TRP A 216 -5.46 -20.50 11.99
C TRP A 216 -6.10 -21.87 11.74
N PRO A 217 -7.44 -21.98 11.83
CA PRO A 217 -8.13 -23.26 11.66
C PRO A 217 -7.99 -23.83 10.24
N THR A 218 -7.75 -22.98 9.24
CA THR A 218 -7.58 -23.38 7.83
C THR A 218 -6.12 -23.52 7.42
N ALA A 219 -5.16 -23.39 8.36
CA ALA A 219 -3.74 -23.49 8.05
C ALA A 219 -3.30 -24.94 7.82
N THR A 220 -2.38 -25.09 6.87
CA THR A 220 -1.56 -26.28 6.72
C THR A 220 -0.36 -26.22 7.66
N ARG A 221 0.32 -27.35 7.89
CA ARG A 221 1.49 -27.41 8.79
C ARG A 221 2.63 -26.47 8.37
N SER A 222 2.80 -26.22 7.07
CA SER A 222 3.87 -25.37 6.53
C SER A 222 3.55 -23.87 6.59
N ASP A 223 2.28 -23.49 6.78
CA ASP A 223 1.87 -22.08 6.76
C ASP A 223 2.56 -21.24 7.85
N MET A 224 2.83 -21.83 9.03
CA MET A 224 3.53 -21.13 10.11
C MET A 224 5.00 -20.87 9.79
N GLU A 225 5.69 -21.84 9.22
CA GLU A 225 7.09 -21.68 8.79
C GLU A 225 7.18 -20.68 7.64
N PHE A 226 6.25 -20.75 6.69
CA PHE A 226 6.17 -19.80 5.59
C PHE A 226 5.89 -18.38 6.08
N PHE A 227 4.92 -18.18 6.98
CA PHE A 227 4.66 -16.87 7.59
C PHE A 227 5.91 -16.29 8.25
N ARG A 228 6.63 -17.09 9.06
CA ARG A 228 7.89 -16.66 9.68
C ARG A 228 8.94 -16.26 8.64
N GLY A 229 9.05 -17.03 7.56
CA GLY A 229 9.94 -16.75 6.44
C GLY A 229 9.61 -15.44 5.74
N VAL A 230 8.34 -15.24 5.40
CA VAL A 230 7.84 -14.00 4.77
C VAL A 230 8.14 -12.80 5.67
N VAL A 231 7.75 -12.85 6.95
CA VAL A 231 7.98 -11.73 7.88
C VAL A 231 9.46 -11.42 8.03
N GLN A 232 10.32 -12.43 8.17
CA GLN A 232 11.76 -12.20 8.28
C GLN A 232 12.34 -11.56 7.02
N LYS A 233 11.90 -12.00 5.85
CA LYS A 233 12.33 -11.42 4.57
C LYS A 233 11.88 -9.97 4.43
N VAL A 234 10.66 -9.64 4.84
CA VAL A 234 10.14 -8.27 4.81
C VAL A 234 10.86 -7.38 5.83
N VAL A 235 11.22 -7.90 7.01
CA VAL A 235 12.07 -7.18 7.98
C VAL A 235 13.45 -6.87 7.37
N ASN A 236 14.11 -7.84 6.75
CA ASN A 236 15.42 -7.59 6.12
C ASN A 236 15.27 -6.56 4.99
N PHE A 237 14.20 -6.65 4.20
CA PHE A 237 13.88 -5.69 3.15
C PHE A 237 13.67 -4.28 3.69
N SER A 238 12.86 -4.11 4.75
CA SER A 238 12.64 -2.81 5.39
C SER A 238 13.92 -2.24 5.99
N GLN A 239 14.90 -3.09 6.29
CA GLN A 239 16.22 -2.67 6.76
C GLN A 239 17.20 -2.35 5.63
N GLY A 240 16.76 -2.29 4.37
CA GLY A 240 17.58 -1.89 3.23
C GLY A 240 18.30 -3.05 2.52
N PHE A 241 18.12 -4.29 2.96
CA PHE A 241 18.74 -5.46 2.32
C PHE A 241 17.89 -6.01 1.16
N PRO A 242 18.49 -6.48 0.06
CA PRO A 242 17.76 -7.19 -0.99
C PRO A 242 16.89 -8.33 -0.44
N ILE A 243 15.73 -8.56 -1.06
CA ILE A 243 14.81 -9.61 -0.59
C ILE A 243 15.41 -11.01 -0.73
N SER A 244 16.35 -11.20 -1.66
CA SER A 244 17.09 -12.44 -1.84
C SER A 244 18.11 -12.72 -0.74
N SER A 245 18.57 -11.70 0.01
CA SER A 245 19.65 -11.82 1.00
C SER A 245 19.36 -12.90 2.04
N LYS A 246 20.37 -13.75 2.28
CA LYS A 246 20.33 -14.82 3.27
C LYS A 246 21.21 -14.42 4.46
N ASP A 247 20.87 -14.94 5.64
CA ASP A 247 21.70 -14.87 6.85
C ASP A 247 22.09 -13.45 7.33
N VAL A 248 21.26 -12.44 7.01
CA VAL A 248 21.45 -11.06 7.48
C VAL A 248 21.34 -10.99 9.01
N GLN A 249 22.37 -10.42 9.64
CA GLN A 249 22.44 -10.19 11.08
C GLN A 249 22.12 -8.72 11.40
N LEU A 250 20.86 -8.46 11.71
CA LEU A 250 20.37 -7.12 12.04
C LEU A 250 21.16 -6.52 13.22
N GLY A 251 21.70 -5.32 13.02
CA GLY A 251 22.52 -4.60 14.00
C GLY A 251 24.03 -4.82 13.85
N ILE A 252 24.46 -5.83 13.09
CA ILE A 252 25.86 -6.05 12.71
C ILE A 252 26.05 -5.60 11.27
N ASP A 253 25.21 -6.14 10.37
CA ASP A 253 25.20 -5.75 8.97
C ASP A 253 24.55 -4.37 8.81
N LYS A 254 25.18 -3.51 8.02
CA LYS A 254 24.67 -2.16 7.71
C LYS A 254 24.25 -2.11 6.26
N ALA A 255 23.00 -1.73 6.03
CA ALA A 255 22.51 -1.38 4.69
C ALA A 255 22.64 0.13 4.45
N ASP A 256 22.38 0.53 3.21
CA ASP A 256 22.26 1.93 2.86
C ASP A 256 21.02 2.56 3.54
N ALA A 257 21.23 3.70 4.19
CA ALA A 257 20.19 4.39 4.96
C ALA A 257 19.08 4.97 4.06
N VAL A 258 19.41 5.41 2.85
CA VAL A 258 18.44 5.94 1.88
C VAL A 258 17.54 4.82 1.38
N VAL A 259 18.11 3.67 0.98
CA VAL A 259 17.33 2.49 0.58
C VAL A 259 16.42 2.03 1.72
N ARG A 260 16.95 2.00 2.94
CA ARG A 260 16.20 1.61 4.13
C ARG A 260 14.96 2.50 4.31
N VAL A 261 15.12 3.83 4.33
CA VAL A 261 14.00 4.77 4.51
C VAL A 261 12.99 4.63 3.37
N GLN A 262 13.44 4.54 2.12
CA GLN A 262 12.55 4.34 0.97
C GLN A 262 11.73 3.06 1.07
N ARG A 263 12.35 1.93 1.43
CA ARG A 263 11.65 0.65 1.59
C ARG A 263 10.70 0.66 2.80
N GLN A 264 11.07 1.34 3.88
CA GLN A 264 10.17 1.54 5.01
C GLN A 264 8.93 2.34 4.60
N ASN A 265 9.10 3.45 3.87
CA ASN A 265 7.99 4.26 3.36
C ASN A 265 7.11 3.45 2.40
N LEU A 266 7.71 2.67 1.52
CA LEU A 266 6.99 1.79 0.60
C LEU A 266 6.08 0.80 1.34
N LEU A 267 6.51 0.21 2.47
CA LEU A 267 5.65 -0.68 3.25
C LEU A 267 4.43 0.05 3.85
N ARG A 268 4.57 1.33 4.19
CA ARG A 268 3.45 2.17 4.64
C ARG A 268 2.52 2.50 3.48
N GLU A 269 3.04 3.10 2.42
CA GLU A 269 2.28 3.56 1.25
C GLU A 269 1.49 2.43 0.58
N GLN A 270 2.06 1.21 0.57
CA GLN A 270 1.37 0.06 -0.01
C GLN A 270 0.36 -0.60 0.95
N ASP A 271 0.05 -0.05 2.13
CA ASP A 271 -0.80 -0.66 3.17
C ASP A 271 -0.25 -1.95 3.79
N THR A 272 1.05 -2.21 3.70
CA THR A 272 1.62 -3.40 4.35
C THR A 272 1.58 -3.23 5.87
N LEU A 273 1.88 -2.04 6.38
CA LEU A 273 1.82 -1.72 7.81
C LEU A 273 0.37 -1.76 8.35
N GLU A 274 -0.59 -1.27 7.58
CA GLU A 274 -2.02 -1.33 7.94
C GLU A 274 -2.47 -2.78 8.19
N VAL A 275 -2.12 -3.71 7.30
CA VAL A 275 -2.45 -5.14 7.48
C VAL A 275 -1.81 -5.70 8.74
N VAL A 276 -0.58 -5.29 9.06
CA VAL A 276 0.14 -5.73 10.27
C VAL A 276 -0.54 -5.19 11.53
N LEU A 277 -0.93 -3.92 11.54
CA LEU A 277 -1.65 -3.30 12.65
C LEU A 277 -3.02 -3.95 12.87
N ARG A 278 -3.76 -4.25 11.79
CA ARG A 278 -5.01 -5.02 11.88
C ARG A 278 -4.80 -6.42 12.45
N MET A 279 -3.72 -7.10 12.07
CA MET A 279 -3.36 -8.40 12.67
C MET A 279 -3.06 -8.29 14.16
N ILE A 280 -2.32 -7.27 14.58
CA ILE A 280 -2.02 -7.00 16.00
C ILE A 280 -3.32 -6.74 16.76
N ASN A 281 -4.17 -5.84 16.26
CA ASN A 281 -5.47 -5.51 16.86
C ASN A 281 -6.36 -6.75 17.02
N LYS A 282 -6.41 -7.61 16.00
CA LYS A 282 -7.18 -8.86 16.03
C LYS A 282 -6.68 -9.85 17.09
N LEU A 283 -5.43 -9.73 17.56
CA LEU A 283 -4.80 -10.59 18.57
C LEU A 283 -4.90 -10.04 20.00
N ILE A 284 -5.54 -8.89 20.24
CA ILE A 284 -5.78 -8.34 21.59
C ILE A 284 -6.40 -9.39 22.54
N PRO A 285 -7.46 -10.14 22.16
CA PRO A 285 -8.04 -11.15 23.05
C PRO A 285 -7.06 -12.25 23.48
N ILE A 286 -6.06 -12.59 22.65
CA ILE A 286 -5.02 -13.57 23.02
C ILE A 286 -4.11 -13.01 24.10
N THR A 287 -3.77 -11.72 24.02
CA THR A 287 -3.02 -11.03 25.07
C THR A 287 -3.80 -10.98 26.37
N GLU A 288 -5.09 -10.66 26.34
CA GLU A 288 -5.96 -10.66 27.53
C GLU A 288 -6.03 -12.04 28.19
N LYS A 289 -6.21 -13.11 27.38
CA LYS A 289 -6.17 -14.50 27.85
C LYS A 289 -4.84 -14.82 28.52
N LEU A 290 -3.71 -14.43 27.92
CA LEU A 290 -2.38 -14.64 28.51
C LEU A 290 -2.21 -13.91 29.84
N GLU A 291 -2.72 -12.68 29.97
CA GLU A 291 -2.69 -11.97 31.24
C GLU A 291 -3.55 -12.64 32.31
N HIS A 292 -4.76 -13.08 31.94
CA HIS A 292 -5.63 -13.83 32.84
C HIS A 292 -4.95 -15.14 33.30
N MET A 293 -4.26 -15.81 32.39
CA MET A 293 -3.44 -16.98 32.68
C MET A 293 -2.29 -16.66 33.66
N ARG A 294 -1.64 -15.50 33.54
CA ARG A 294 -0.59 -15.10 34.50
C ARG A 294 -1.17 -14.76 35.87
N ARG A 295 -2.29 -14.02 35.94
CA ARG A 295 -2.94 -13.61 37.20
C ARG A 295 -3.46 -14.80 38.02
N THR A 296 -4.01 -15.82 37.36
CA THR A 296 -4.51 -17.02 38.05
C THR A 296 -3.39 -17.93 38.56
N THR A 297 -2.17 -17.88 37.99
CA THR A 297 -1.04 -18.66 38.49
C THR A 297 -0.43 -18.12 39.79
N THR A 298 -0.56 -16.83 40.08
CA THR A 298 0.03 -16.20 41.27
C THR A 298 -0.84 -16.37 42.51
N THR A 299 -2.16 -16.50 42.36
CA THR A 299 -3.07 -16.80 43.47
C THR A 299 -2.99 -18.28 43.85
N LYS A 300 -2.41 -18.60 45.02
CA LYS A 300 -2.20 -19.97 45.56
C LYS A 300 -3.47 -20.83 45.73
N ARG A 301 -4.65 -20.38 45.29
CA ARG A 301 -5.91 -21.12 45.39
C ARG A 301 -6.11 -21.95 44.13
N LYS A 302 -5.99 -23.28 44.29
CA LYS A 302 -6.45 -24.37 43.39
C LYS A 302 -6.15 -24.11 41.90
N LYS A 303 -5.04 -24.67 41.39
CA LYS A 303 -4.69 -24.66 39.96
C LYS A 303 -5.92 -25.07 39.13
N SER A 304 -6.51 -24.11 38.43
CA SER A 304 -7.48 -24.40 37.38
C SER A 304 -6.78 -25.30 36.36
N VAL A 305 -7.32 -26.50 36.13
CA VAL A 305 -6.85 -27.36 35.05
C VAL A 305 -7.19 -26.62 33.75
N ARG A 306 -6.17 -26.07 33.10
CA ARG A 306 -6.32 -25.47 31.77
C ARG A 306 -6.26 -26.58 30.75
N SER A 307 -7.02 -26.40 29.68
CA SER A 307 -6.93 -27.30 28.53
C SER A 307 -5.60 -27.04 27.81
N ASP A 308 -4.97 -28.12 27.33
CA ASP A 308 -3.73 -28.03 26.57
C ASP A 308 -3.95 -27.27 25.25
N GLU A 309 -5.17 -27.34 24.70
CA GLU A 309 -5.59 -26.63 23.50
C GLU A 309 -5.54 -25.11 23.69
N GLU A 310 -6.07 -24.59 24.80
CA GLU A 310 -6.02 -23.15 25.10
C GLU A 310 -4.57 -22.66 25.19
N GLN A 311 -3.70 -23.43 25.84
CA GLN A 311 -2.28 -23.08 25.98
C GLN A 311 -1.55 -23.08 24.63
N GLN A 312 -1.85 -24.04 23.75
CA GLN A 312 -1.30 -24.09 22.38
C GLN A 312 -1.75 -22.89 21.54
N MET A 313 -3.04 -22.53 21.60
CA MET A 313 -3.57 -21.38 20.88
C MET A 313 -2.90 -20.07 21.33
N VAL A 314 -2.78 -19.86 22.65
CA VAL A 314 -2.13 -18.66 23.20
C VAL A 314 -0.66 -18.61 22.79
N ALA A 315 0.06 -19.73 22.84
CA ALA A 315 1.45 -19.79 22.39
C ALA A 315 1.61 -19.45 20.90
N MET A 316 0.72 -19.96 20.06
CA MET A 316 0.71 -19.66 18.63
C MET A 316 0.40 -18.17 18.38
N GLY A 317 -0.60 -17.61 19.03
CA GLY A 317 -0.95 -16.19 18.91
C GLY A 317 0.18 -15.27 19.36
N GLN A 318 0.89 -15.61 20.44
CA GLN A 318 2.08 -14.86 20.88
C GLN A 318 3.24 -14.91 19.87
N LEU A 319 3.42 -16.04 19.18
CA LEU A 319 4.42 -16.15 18.12
C LEU A 319 4.06 -15.23 16.94
N VAL A 320 2.80 -15.27 16.47
CA VAL A 320 2.33 -14.39 15.38
C VAL A 320 2.50 -12.92 15.79
N LEU A 321 2.06 -12.56 16.99
CA LEU A 321 2.17 -11.22 17.56
C LEU A 321 3.63 -10.74 17.59
N SER A 322 4.56 -11.58 18.04
CA SER A 322 6.00 -11.26 18.08
C SER A 322 6.56 -10.96 16.70
N LYS A 323 6.15 -11.71 15.68
CA LYS A 323 6.57 -11.48 14.30
C LYS A 323 5.98 -10.19 13.72
N CYS A 324 4.71 -9.90 13.97
CA CYS A 324 4.08 -8.65 13.57
C CYS A 324 4.78 -7.42 14.21
N PHE A 325 5.04 -7.45 15.52
CA PHE A 325 5.75 -6.37 16.20
C PHE A 325 7.20 -6.23 15.76
N ASN A 326 7.89 -7.33 15.43
CA ASN A 326 9.25 -7.25 14.90
C ASN A 326 9.30 -6.50 13.57
N LEU A 327 8.36 -6.80 12.67
CA LEU A 327 8.23 -6.10 11.40
C LEU A 327 7.82 -4.64 11.58
N LEU A 328 6.87 -4.36 12.49
CA LEU A 328 6.47 -2.99 12.81
C LEU A 328 7.65 -2.17 13.34
N TYR A 329 8.40 -2.70 14.32
CA TYR A 329 9.56 -2.04 14.91
C TYR A 329 10.62 -1.65 13.87
N TYR A 330 11.01 -2.59 13.01
CA TYR A 330 11.99 -2.30 11.95
C TYR A 330 11.44 -1.45 10.80
N SER A 331 10.12 -1.24 10.74
CA SER A 331 9.52 -0.33 9.77
C SER A 331 9.45 1.12 10.27
N ILE A 332 9.43 1.33 11.59
CA ILE A 332 9.42 2.66 12.22
C ILE A 332 10.79 3.13 12.73
N LEU A 333 11.77 2.22 12.80
CA LEU A 333 13.12 2.51 13.29
C LEU A 333 13.78 3.60 12.45
N ASP A 334 14.11 4.73 13.09
CA ASP A 334 14.67 5.93 12.47
C ASP A 334 13.85 6.47 11.27
N ASN A 335 12.52 6.34 11.28
CA ASN A 335 11.64 6.81 10.21
C ASN A 335 10.43 7.57 10.78
N GLN A 336 10.50 8.90 10.77
CA GLN A 336 9.48 9.77 11.39
C GLN A 336 8.10 9.64 10.74
N GLU A 337 8.03 9.55 9.41
CA GLU A 337 6.77 9.42 8.69
C GLU A 337 6.00 8.15 9.07
N ASN A 338 6.72 7.03 9.18
CA ASN A 338 6.13 5.78 9.64
C ASN A 338 5.79 5.81 11.13
N GLN A 339 6.55 6.53 11.97
CA GLN A 339 6.23 6.72 13.39
C GLN A 339 4.92 7.49 13.57
N ILE A 340 4.73 8.60 12.85
CA ILE A 340 3.48 9.39 12.89
C ILE A 340 2.30 8.52 12.46
N TYR A 341 2.44 7.79 11.35
CA TYR A 341 1.41 6.87 10.86
C TYR A 341 1.03 5.80 11.88
N VAL A 342 2.01 5.14 12.52
CA VAL A 342 1.73 4.09 13.52
C VAL A 342 1.15 4.65 14.82
N ALA A 343 1.43 5.92 15.14
CA ALA A 343 0.91 6.58 16.33
C ALA A 343 -0.61 6.75 16.32
N ASP A 344 -1.24 6.86 15.15
CA ASP A 344 -2.70 6.85 15.01
C ASP A 344 -3.34 5.55 15.51
N HIS A 345 -2.54 4.49 15.63
CA HIS A 345 -2.94 3.19 16.17
C HIS A 345 -2.38 2.92 17.57
N MET A 346 -1.97 3.95 18.31
CA MET A 346 -1.34 3.80 19.62
C MET A 346 -2.14 2.94 20.61
N PRO A 347 -3.49 3.07 20.72
CA PRO A 347 -4.28 2.21 21.62
C PRO A 347 -4.07 0.71 21.37
N VAL A 348 -3.88 0.31 20.11
CA VAL A 348 -3.64 -1.09 19.73
C VAL A 348 -2.30 -1.58 20.30
N LEU A 349 -1.25 -0.77 20.21
CA LEU A 349 0.07 -1.12 20.76
C LEU A 349 0.05 -1.18 22.29
N LEU A 350 -0.64 -0.24 22.94
CA LEU A 350 -0.77 -0.16 24.39
C LEU A 350 -1.45 -1.41 24.99
N ALA A 351 -2.43 -1.97 24.28
CA ALA A 351 -3.10 -3.21 24.69
C ALA A 351 -2.15 -4.41 24.83
N HIS A 352 -0.94 -4.35 24.23
CA HIS A 352 0.04 -5.43 24.29
C HIS A 352 1.25 -5.16 25.20
N LEU A 353 1.36 -3.97 25.82
CA LEU A 353 2.56 -3.58 26.61
C LEU A 353 2.92 -4.56 27.73
N GLY A 354 1.92 -5.12 28.43
CA GLY A 354 2.15 -6.06 29.53
C GLY A 354 2.60 -7.46 29.11
N THR A 355 2.45 -7.81 27.82
CA THR A 355 2.69 -9.17 27.32
C THR A 355 3.78 -9.25 26.27
N GLN A 356 3.99 -8.19 25.48
CA GLN A 356 4.90 -8.19 24.34
C GLN A 356 5.99 -7.11 24.49
N PRO A 357 7.26 -7.49 24.79
CA PRO A 357 8.35 -6.53 24.96
C PRO A 357 8.61 -5.64 23.74
N LEU A 358 8.38 -6.15 22.52
CA LEU A 358 8.55 -5.36 21.30
C LEU A 358 7.52 -4.24 21.15
N ALA A 359 6.33 -4.37 21.75
CA ALA A 359 5.35 -3.29 21.79
C ALA A 359 5.92 -2.08 22.55
N GLY A 360 6.56 -2.33 23.70
CA GLY A 360 7.27 -1.31 24.46
C GLY A 360 8.38 -0.63 23.66
N LYS A 361 9.18 -1.40 22.91
CA LYS A 361 10.20 -0.84 22.03
C LYS A 361 9.62 0.04 20.92
N CYS A 362 8.49 -0.35 20.33
CA CYS A 362 7.83 0.48 19.32
C CYS A 362 7.35 1.81 19.91
N VAL A 363 6.69 1.76 21.08
CA VAL A 363 6.26 2.97 21.80
C VAL A 363 7.46 3.85 22.15
N THR A 364 8.52 3.28 22.71
CA THR A 364 9.73 4.04 23.05
C THR A 364 10.39 4.66 21.82
N GLU A 365 10.51 3.94 20.71
CA GLU A 365 11.10 4.47 19.48
C GLU A 365 10.30 5.68 18.95
N MET A 366 8.96 5.59 18.94
CA MET A 366 8.10 6.70 18.52
C MET A 366 8.20 7.90 19.48
N LEU A 367 8.10 7.65 20.79
CA LEU A 367 8.05 8.74 21.77
C LEU A 367 9.42 9.38 22.04
N SER A 368 10.53 8.66 21.91
CA SER A 368 11.85 9.19 22.29
C SER A 368 12.49 10.09 21.23
N LYS A 369 12.12 9.92 19.96
CA LYS A 369 12.78 10.60 18.83
C LYS A 369 11.87 11.53 18.03
N ASN A 370 10.56 11.43 18.17
CA ASN A 370 9.60 12.21 17.39
C ASN A 370 8.94 13.30 18.25
N ILE A 371 9.51 14.51 18.18
CA ILE A 371 9.00 15.68 18.92
C ILE A 371 7.61 16.08 18.39
N GLU A 372 7.42 16.06 17.08
CA GLU A 372 6.15 16.41 16.43
C GLU A 372 5.00 15.54 16.95
N LEU A 373 5.24 14.24 17.14
CA LEU A 373 4.26 13.32 17.70
C LEU A 373 3.88 13.67 19.15
N GLN A 374 4.85 14.10 19.97
CA GLN A 374 4.57 14.56 21.34
C GLN A 374 3.69 15.81 21.35
N GLU A 375 3.92 16.72 20.41
CA GLU A 375 3.19 17.98 20.32
C GLU A 375 1.79 17.83 19.74
N THR A 376 1.59 16.94 18.75
CA THR A 376 0.36 16.88 17.96
C THR A 376 -0.63 15.79 18.37
N LYS A 377 -0.16 14.67 18.96
CA LYS A 377 -1.02 13.48 19.19
C LYS A 377 -1.25 13.14 20.66
N ILE A 378 -0.45 13.69 21.58
CA ILE A 378 -0.50 13.37 23.02
C ILE A 378 -0.96 14.58 23.85
N GLY A 379 -0.83 15.79 23.31
CA GLY A 379 -1.20 17.03 24.00
C GLY A 379 -2.71 17.34 24.05
N ASP A 380 -3.49 16.70 23.18
CA ASP A 380 -4.96 16.81 23.08
C ASP A 380 -5.62 15.50 23.55
#